data_AF-A0AAN9SED1-F1
#
_entry.id   AF-A0AAN9SED1-F1
#
_cell.length_a   1.000
_cell.length_b   1.000
_cell.length_c   1.000
_cell.angle_alpha   90.00
_cell.angle_beta   90.00
_cell.angle_gamma   90.00
#
_symmetry.space_group_name_H-M   'P 1'
#
loop_
_entity.id
_entity.type
_entity.pdbx_description
1 polymer ?
#
loop_
_entity_poly.entity_id
_entity_poly.type
_entity_poly.pdbx_seq_one_letter_code
_entity_poly.pdbx_strand_id
1 'polypeptide(L)'
;MAIQVTLLPHSAFALCITYRHVAADGRAFHHFIKFWASVCNSKGDLALASLKDTLALALPLHNRNTIQDPKGLKSIFLAELSNFLPLDVESKGIKLDVPSDMVRHTFVLSHDLVQKLKKWVSIKCQSHGLATPHITTFVVTCSLIWVCKVKSEEVVFNSIGILRKLFGCGNAEVKRSKLVGGNGILEAAIAIGSEVRHLKDEALEGAETLMSNFTEFATLGKHMTIIAGSPTLQVYETDFGWGKPMRSEVVHVDNSGSISLSDCRDKEGRIEVGLALQKIQFNKFRTILEDHLKEISVFD
;
A
#
# COMPACT_ATOMS: atom_id res chain seq x y z
N MET A 1 -19.37 -0.33 8.99
CA MET A 1 -18.15 -0.87 9.59
C MET A 1 -18.57 -1.95 10.56
N ALA A 2 -17.85 -3.07 10.61
CA ALA A 2 -18.06 -4.11 11.61
C ALA A 2 -16.72 -4.40 12.31
N ILE A 3 -16.80 -4.72 13.59
CA ILE A 3 -15.66 -4.95 14.46
C ILE A 3 -15.85 -6.31 15.11
N GLN A 4 -14.81 -7.13 15.09
CA GLN A 4 -14.74 -8.40 15.79
C GLN A 4 -13.57 -8.36 16.76
N VAL A 5 -13.83 -8.72 18.01
CA VAL A 5 -12.80 -8.92 19.03
C VAL A 5 -12.70 -10.42 19.31
N THR A 6 -11.53 -10.99 19.07
CA THR A 6 -11.26 -12.40 19.33
C THR A 6 -10.25 -12.51 20.46
N LEU A 7 -10.64 -13.12 21.58
CA LEU A 7 -9.76 -13.36 22.70
C LEU A 7 -8.91 -14.62 22.45
N LEU A 8 -7.60 -14.51 22.66
CA LEU A 8 -6.68 -15.64 22.71
C LEU A 8 -6.39 -15.91 24.21
N PRO A 9 -6.97 -16.98 24.79
CA PRO A 9 -6.88 -17.23 26.22
C PRO A 9 -5.44 -17.12 26.76
N HIS A 10 -5.31 -16.42 27.88
CA HIS A 10 -4.05 -16.23 28.61
C HIS A 10 -2.89 -15.56 27.83
N SER A 11 -3.16 -15.04 26.63
CA SER A 11 -2.09 -14.54 25.74
C SER A 11 -2.35 -13.12 25.24
N ALA A 12 -3.42 -12.93 24.45
CA ALA A 12 -3.66 -11.69 23.72
C ALA A 12 -5.12 -11.57 23.26
N PHE A 13 -5.45 -10.52 22.52
CA PHE A 13 -6.67 -10.44 21.74
C PHE A 13 -6.34 -9.90 20.34
N ALA A 14 -7.22 -10.21 19.38
CA ALA A 14 -7.18 -9.66 18.03
C ALA A 14 -8.39 -8.75 17.82
N LEU A 15 -8.14 -7.55 17.29
CA LEU A 15 -9.16 -6.59 16.88
C LEU A 15 -9.23 -6.58 15.34
N CYS A 16 -10.26 -7.21 14.79
CA CYS A 16 -10.48 -7.29 13.35
C CYS A 16 -11.55 -6.27 12.94
N ILE A 17 -11.25 -5.46 11.92
CA ILE A 17 -12.15 -4.39 11.48
C ILE A 17 -12.38 -4.51 9.98
N THR A 18 -13.65 -4.47 9.58
CA THR A 18 -14.05 -4.46 8.17
C THR A 18 -14.93 -3.25 7.87
N TYR A 19 -14.68 -2.62 6.73
CA TYR A 19 -15.44 -1.46 6.28
C TYR A 19 -15.45 -1.41 4.75
N ARG A 20 -16.46 -0.72 4.19
CA ARG A 20 -16.52 -0.49 2.74
C ARG A 20 -15.67 0.72 2.39
N HIS A 21 -14.76 0.59 1.42
CA HIS A 21 -13.82 1.64 1.03
C HIS A 21 -14.51 2.93 0.49
N VAL A 22 -15.79 2.84 0.09
CA VAL A 22 -16.61 4.02 -0.26
C VAL A 22 -16.83 4.98 0.93
N ALA A 23 -16.77 4.46 2.16
CA ALA A 23 -17.03 5.26 3.36
C ALA A 23 -15.81 6.08 3.79
N ALA A 24 -14.60 5.57 3.58
CA ALA A 24 -13.37 6.19 4.04
C ALA A 24 -12.16 5.67 3.24
N ASP A 25 -11.19 6.55 3.00
CA ASP A 25 -9.84 6.12 2.64
C ASP A 25 -9.09 5.62 3.90
N GLY A 26 -7.87 5.12 3.72
CA GLY A 26 -7.10 4.65 4.88
C GLY A 26 -6.65 5.74 5.84
N ARG A 27 -6.57 7.03 5.44
CA ARG A 27 -6.23 8.13 6.36
C ARG A 27 -7.39 8.42 7.28
N ALA A 28 -8.60 8.56 6.73
CA ALA A 28 -9.83 8.75 7.49
C ALA A 28 -10.12 7.54 8.39
N PHE A 29 -9.86 6.31 7.91
CA PHE A 29 -9.98 5.11 8.74
C PHE A 29 -9.01 5.12 9.93
N HIS A 30 -7.71 5.32 9.72
CA HIS A 30 -6.74 5.33 10.82
C HIS A 30 -6.96 6.52 11.76
N HIS A 31 -7.41 7.67 11.24
CA HIS A 31 -7.83 8.79 12.06
C HIS A 31 -8.96 8.39 13.02
N PHE A 32 -10.00 7.74 12.52
CA PHE A 32 -11.10 7.22 13.35
C PHE A 32 -10.60 6.24 14.41
N ILE A 33 -9.72 5.30 14.05
CA ILE A 33 -9.18 4.31 14.98
C ILE A 33 -8.36 4.96 16.09
N LYS A 34 -7.50 5.93 15.77
CA LYS A 34 -6.73 6.69 16.76
C LYS A 34 -7.62 7.54 17.67
N PHE A 35 -8.64 8.18 17.10
CA PHE A 35 -9.62 8.91 17.90
C PHE A 35 -10.38 7.98 18.86
N TRP A 36 -10.81 6.81 18.40
CA TRP A 36 -11.45 5.81 19.25
C TRP A 36 -10.53 5.35 20.39
N ALA A 37 -9.27 5.09 20.09
CA ALA A 37 -8.26 4.72 21.07
C ALA A 37 -8.05 5.81 22.14
N SER A 38 -7.99 7.08 21.73
CA SER A 38 -7.90 8.23 22.63
C SER A 38 -9.11 8.34 23.59
N VAL A 39 -10.33 8.13 23.09
CA VAL A 39 -11.55 8.11 23.92
C VAL A 39 -11.53 6.94 24.92
N CYS A 40 -11.01 5.78 24.53
CA CYS A 40 -10.83 4.66 25.45
C CYS A 40 -9.83 4.99 26.58
N ASN A 41 -8.69 5.64 26.24
CA ASN A 41 -7.69 6.08 27.20
C ASN A 41 -8.21 7.13 28.18
N SER A 42 -9.12 7.99 27.74
CA SER A 42 -9.73 9.00 28.61
C SER A 42 -10.87 8.43 29.48
N LYS A 43 -11.16 7.13 29.40
CA LYS A 43 -12.31 6.47 30.05
C LYS A 43 -13.65 7.12 29.68
N GLY A 44 -13.75 7.65 28.46
CA GLY A 44 -14.96 8.32 27.96
C GLY A 44 -15.10 9.78 28.39
N ASP A 45 -14.13 10.35 29.13
CA ASP A 45 -14.09 11.79 29.39
C ASP A 45 -13.60 12.52 28.13
N LEU A 46 -14.54 13.11 27.39
CA LEU A 46 -14.26 13.84 26.16
C LEU A 46 -13.49 15.16 26.41
N ALA A 47 -13.62 15.74 27.60
CA ALA A 47 -12.86 16.93 27.98
C ALA A 47 -11.40 16.57 28.27
N LEU A 48 -11.14 15.39 28.87
CA LEU A 48 -9.79 14.87 29.09
C LEU A 48 -9.14 14.32 27.81
N ALA A 49 -9.91 13.67 26.92
CA ALA A 49 -9.45 13.28 25.58
C ALA A 49 -9.09 14.50 24.75
N SER A 50 -9.93 15.55 24.81
CA SER A 50 -9.60 16.86 24.26
C SER A 50 -8.33 17.39 24.92
N LEU A 51 -8.26 17.63 26.24
CA LEU A 51 -7.07 18.24 26.87
C LEU A 51 -5.73 17.49 26.69
N LYS A 52 -5.72 16.16 26.56
CA LYS A 52 -4.49 15.38 26.36
C LYS A 52 -4.06 15.27 24.89
N ASP A 53 -5.01 15.30 23.95
CA ASP A 53 -4.76 15.09 22.50
C ASP A 53 -5.23 16.24 21.59
N THR A 54 -5.74 17.37 22.12
CA THR A 54 -6.24 18.52 21.34
C THR A 54 -5.11 19.32 20.67
N LEU A 55 -3.84 18.89 20.84
CA LEU A 55 -2.75 19.31 19.95
C LEU A 55 -2.49 18.36 18.76
N ALA A 56 -3.16 17.20 18.65
CA ALA A 56 -2.78 16.16 17.66
C ALA A 56 -3.90 15.62 16.73
N LEU A 57 -5.17 15.50 17.15
CA LEU A 57 -6.23 14.92 16.29
C LEU A 57 -7.44 15.84 16.12
N ALA A 58 -7.56 16.45 14.94
CA ALA A 58 -8.69 17.31 14.59
C ALA A 58 -10.00 16.50 14.44
N LEU A 59 -11.15 17.09 14.78
CA LEU A 59 -12.44 16.45 14.49
C LEU A 59 -12.62 16.21 12.98
N PRO A 60 -13.28 15.11 12.58
CA PRO A 60 -13.49 14.80 11.17
C PRO A 60 -14.34 15.90 10.50
N LEU A 61 -13.85 16.43 9.39
CA LEU A 61 -14.59 17.39 8.58
C LEU A 61 -15.54 16.65 7.63
N HIS A 62 -16.84 16.71 7.94
CA HIS A 62 -17.86 16.07 7.11
C HIS A 62 -18.43 16.97 6.00
N ASN A 63 -18.18 18.29 6.07
CA ASN A 63 -18.63 19.23 5.05
C ASN A 63 -17.86 19.01 3.75
N ARG A 64 -18.47 18.34 2.77
CA ARG A 64 -17.85 18.06 1.47
C ARG A 64 -17.90 19.23 0.49
N ASN A 65 -18.63 20.31 0.81
CA ASN A 65 -18.70 21.50 -0.05
C ASN A 65 -17.36 22.24 -0.15
N THR A 66 -16.40 21.92 0.72
CA THR A 66 -15.04 22.47 0.67
C THR A 66 -14.18 21.83 -0.42
N ILE A 67 -14.57 20.66 -0.93
CA ILE A 67 -13.85 19.96 -1.99
C ILE A 67 -14.22 20.61 -3.32
N GLN A 68 -13.24 21.30 -3.92
CA GLN A 68 -13.40 21.88 -5.25
C GLN A 68 -13.30 20.79 -6.31
N ASP A 69 -14.23 20.81 -7.27
CA ASP A 69 -14.23 19.90 -8.42
C ASP A 69 -14.19 20.69 -9.73
N PRO A 70 -13.08 21.39 -10.03
CA PRO A 70 -12.96 22.22 -11.23
C PRO A 70 -13.03 21.41 -12.52
N LYS A 71 -12.75 20.11 -12.45
CA LYS A 71 -12.69 19.18 -13.59
C LYS A 71 -13.98 18.37 -13.76
N GLY A 72 -14.98 18.55 -12.89
CA GLY A 72 -16.24 17.80 -12.95
C GLY A 72 -16.07 16.29 -12.75
N LEU A 73 -15.03 15.86 -12.02
CA LEU A 73 -14.70 14.46 -11.76
C LEU A 73 -15.86 13.70 -11.15
N LYS A 74 -16.67 14.34 -10.29
CA LYS A 74 -17.86 13.72 -9.72
C LYS A 74 -18.81 13.20 -10.81
N SER A 75 -19.09 14.02 -11.80
CA SER A 75 -20.01 13.66 -12.90
C SER A 75 -19.41 12.56 -13.77
N ILE A 76 -18.10 12.65 -14.06
CA ILE A 76 -17.37 11.63 -14.84
C ILE A 76 -17.43 10.27 -14.14
N PHE A 77 -17.05 10.20 -12.86
CA PHE A 77 -17.06 8.95 -12.10
C PHE A 77 -18.47 8.38 -11.91
N LEU A 78 -19.49 9.23 -11.72
CA LEU A 78 -20.87 8.76 -11.65
C LEU A 78 -21.36 8.17 -12.97
N ALA A 79 -21.02 8.80 -14.10
CA ALA A 79 -21.35 8.29 -15.42
C ALA A 79 -20.64 6.96 -15.70
N GLU A 80 -19.34 6.87 -15.43
CA GLU A 80 -18.57 5.63 -15.56
C GLU A 80 -19.16 4.52 -14.68
N LEU A 81 -19.40 4.77 -13.38
CA LEU A 81 -20.07 3.84 -12.47
C LEU A 81 -21.41 3.37 -13.01
N SER A 82 -22.23 4.28 -13.55
CA SER A 82 -23.55 3.92 -14.08
C SER A 82 -23.48 2.96 -15.27
N ASN A 83 -22.45 3.10 -16.11
CA ASN A 83 -22.21 2.19 -17.23
C ASN A 83 -21.73 0.80 -16.78
N PHE A 84 -21.19 0.68 -15.56
CA PHE A 84 -20.78 -0.59 -14.95
C PHE A 84 -21.90 -1.35 -14.23
N LEU A 85 -23.00 -0.67 -13.88
CA LEU A 85 -24.11 -1.23 -13.11
C LEU A 85 -25.03 -2.27 -13.82
N PRO A 86 -24.91 -2.66 -15.12
CA PRO A 86 -25.69 -3.80 -15.61
C PRO A 86 -25.16 -5.17 -15.14
N LEU A 87 -23.99 -5.23 -14.52
CA LEU A 87 -23.53 -6.46 -13.87
C LEU A 87 -24.12 -6.52 -12.47
N ASP A 88 -25.04 -7.46 -12.29
CA ASP A 88 -25.65 -7.88 -11.04
C ASP A 88 -24.57 -8.14 -9.98
N VAL A 89 -24.12 -7.08 -9.30
CA VAL A 89 -23.33 -7.20 -8.07
C VAL A 89 -24.34 -7.50 -6.97
N GLU A 90 -24.97 -8.68 -7.06
CA GLU A 90 -25.42 -9.37 -5.88
C GLU A 90 -24.25 -9.30 -4.91
N SER A 91 -24.47 -8.67 -3.75
CA SER A 91 -23.55 -8.75 -2.65
C SER A 91 -23.54 -10.19 -2.12
N LYS A 92 -23.05 -11.14 -2.92
CA LYS A 92 -22.54 -12.39 -2.41
C LYS A 92 -21.46 -11.98 -1.44
N GLY A 93 -21.79 -12.01 -0.14
CA GLY A 93 -20.81 -11.82 0.92
C GLY A 93 -19.59 -12.62 0.51
N ILE A 94 -18.45 -11.93 0.39
CA ILE A 94 -17.24 -12.45 -0.25
C ILE A 94 -17.00 -13.86 0.28
N LYS A 95 -17.33 -14.89 -0.52
CA LYS A 95 -16.86 -16.24 -0.25
C LYS A 95 -15.39 -16.18 -0.61
N LEU A 96 -14.56 -16.04 0.42
CA LEU A 96 -13.10 -16.05 0.32
C LEU A 96 -12.66 -17.47 -0.07
N ASP A 97 -12.77 -17.83 -1.34
CA ASP A 97 -11.98 -18.93 -1.90
C ASP A 97 -10.55 -18.43 -2.09
N VAL A 98 -9.83 -18.29 -0.97
CA VAL A 98 -8.37 -18.15 -1.00
C VAL A 98 -7.82 -19.54 -1.35
N PRO A 99 -7.00 -19.69 -2.40
CA PRO A 99 -6.35 -20.96 -2.67
C PRO A 99 -5.63 -21.46 -1.41
N SER A 100 -5.85 -22.74 -1.06
CA SER A 100 -5.36 -23.31 0.21
C SER A 100 -3.84 -23.26 0.39
N ASP A 101 -3.09 -22.98 -0.67
CA ASP A 101 -1.63 -22.94 -0.73
C ASP A 101 -1.02 -21.53 -0.63
N MET A 102 -1.86 -20.49 -0.46
CA MET A 102 -1.39 -19.12 -0.23
C MET A 102 -0.69 -18.99 1.12
N VAL A 103 0.48 -18.36 1.12
CA VAL A 103 1.25 -18.07 2.33
C VAL A 103 1.42 -16.56 2.49
N ARG A 104 1.13 -16.05 3.69
CA ARG A 104 1.34 -14.65 4.04
C ARG A 104 2.65 -14.47 4.77
N HIS A 105 3.42 -13.47 4.35
CA HIS A 105 4.65 -13.08 5.00
C HIS A 105 4.78 -11.57 5.12
N THR A 106 5.37 -11.15 6.24
CA THR A 106 5.73 -9.76 6.52
C THR A 106 7.24 -9.69 6.67
N PHE A 107 7.86 -8.80 5.90
CA PHE A 107 9.29 -8.56 5.91
C PHE A 107 9.56 -7.19 6.51
N VAL A 108 10.68 -7.04 7.21
CA VAL A 108 11.10 -5.74 7.74
C VAL A 108 12.37 -5.29 7.04
N LEU A 109 12.30 -4.20 6.30
CA LEU A 109 13.48 -3.52 5.79
C LEU A 109 13.99 -2.57 6.87
N SER A 110 15.27 -2.74 7.27
CA SER A 110 15.89 -1.85 8.24
C SER A 110 16.13 -0.47 7.65
N HIS A 111 16.22 0.55 8.52
CA HIS A 111 16.56 1.90 8.09
C HIS A 111 17.89 1.91 7.31
N ASP A 112 18.93 1.23 7.81
CA ASP A 112 20.26 1.21 7.18
C ASP A 112 20.23 0.57 5.78
N LEU A 113 19.50 -0.54 5.63
CA LEU A 113 19.33 -1.21 4.35
C LEU A 113 18.59 -0.33 3.35
N VAL A 114 17.55 0.38 3.80
CA VAL A 114 16.83 1.34 2.96
C VAL A 114 17.75 2.49 2.52
N GLN A 115 18.59 3.03 3.40
CA GLN A 115 19.53 4.10 3.03
C GLN A 115 20.58 3.60 2.03
N LYS A 116 21.12 2.39 2.23
CA LYS A 116 22.01 1.74 1.26
C LYS A 116 21.32 1.56 -0.09
N LEU A 117 20.08 1.08 -0.11
CA LEU A 117 19.31 0.92 -1.33
C LEU A 117 19.09 2.26 -2.06
N LYS A 118 18.77 3.34 -1.34
CA LYS A 118 18.66 4.69 -1.94
C LYS A 118 19.97 5.12 -2.59
N LYS A 119 21.10 4.94 -1.91
CA LYS A 119 22.43 5.27 -2.44
C LYS A 119 22.76 4.42 -3.68
N TRP A 120 22.51 3.11 -3.61
CA TRP A 120 22.73 2.17 -4.70
C TRP A 120 21.93 2.56 -5.95
N VAL A 121 20.63 2.84 -5.81
CA VAL A 121 19.79 3.28 -6.94
C VAL A 121 20.32 4.61 -7.52
N SER A 122 20.68 5.57 -6.66
CA SER A 122 21.17 6.86 -7.12
C SER A 122 22.45 6.75 -7.95
N ILE A 123 23.42 5.97 -7.48
CA ILE A 123 24.72 5.81 -8.16
C ILE A 123 24.56 4.99 -9.44
N LYS A 124 23.78 3.89 -9.40
CA LYS A 124 23.58 3.03 -10.56
C LYS A 124 22.79 3.72 -11.68
N CYS A 125 21.79 4.55 -11.35
CA CYS A 125 21.12 5.36 -12.37
C CYS A 125 22.11 6.29 -13.09
N GLN A 126 23.01 6.95 -12.35
CA GLN A 126 24.04 7.81 -12.94
C GLN A 126 25.03 7.03 -13.80
N SER A 127 25.53 5.88 -13.33
CA SER A 127 26.50 5.07 -14.08
C SER A 127 25.93 4.49 -15.37
N HIS A 128 24.62 4.24 -15.42
CA HIS A 128 23.92 3.71 -16.59
C HIS A 128 23.32 4.81 -17.49
N GLY A 129 23.55 6.09 -17.19
CA GLY A 129 22.99 7.21 -17.96
C GLY A 129 21.46 7.29 -17.91
N LEU A 130 20.84 6.72 -16.89
CA LEU A 130 19.40 6.73 -16.69
C LEU A 130 18.94 8.01 -15.97
N ALA A 131 17.68 8.37 -16.14
CA ALA A 131 17.08 9.50 -15.44
C ALA A 131 17.18 9.33 -13.91
N THR A 132 17.43 10.44 -13.19
CA THR A 132 17.51 10.43 -11.73
C THR A 132 16.11 10.34 -11.12
N PRO A 133 15.74 9.21 -10.47
CA PRO A 133 14.41 9.06 -9.87
C PRO A 133 14.19 10.03 -8.71
N HIS A 134 12.92 10.27 -8.34
CA HIS A 134 12.60 10.86 -7.04
C HIS A 134 12.84 9.81 -5.94
N ILE A 135 14.00 9.88 -5.28
CA ILE A 135 14.41 8.84 -4.33
C ILE A 135 13.76 9.08 -2.97
N THR A 136 12.73 8.29 -2.67
CA THR A 136 12.12 8.21 -1.34
C THR A 136 12.18 6.78 -0.85
N THR A 137 11.99 6.58 0.47
CA THR A 137 11.89 5.22 1.03
C THR A 137 10.76 4.42 0.35
N PHE A 138 9.61 5.06 0.11
CA PHE A 138 8.48 4.46 -0.59
C PHE A 138 8.90 3.98 -1.99
N VAL A 139 9.53 4.85 -2.78
CA VAL A 139 9.94 4.53 -4.16
C VAL A 139 10.85 3.33 -4.17
N VAL A 140 11.97 3.35 -3.44
CA VAL A 140 12.94 2.26 -3.52
C VAL A 140 12.43 0.94 -2.95
N THR A 141 11.60 0.99 -1.90
CA THR A 141 10.97 -0.21 -1.31
C THR A 141 10.00 -0.84 -2.31
N CYS A 142 9.11 -0.04 -2.89
CA CYS A 142 8.17 -0.49 -3.91
C CYS A 142 8.90 -1.06 -5.13
N SER A 143 9.96 -0.40 -5.60
CA SER A 143 10.75 -0.89 -6.75
C SER A 143 11.36 -2.26 -6.50
N LEU A 144 12.01 -2.45 -5.35
CA LEU A 144 12.62 -3.73 -4.98
C LEU A 144 11.58 -4.85 -4.92
N ILE A 145 10.50 -4.64 -4.16
CA ILE A 145 9.49 -5.67 -3.93
C ILE A 145 8.72 -5.99 -5.22
N TRP A 146 8.41 -4.97 -6.03
CA TRP A 146 7.74 -5.16 -7.31
C TRP A 146 8.57 -6.00 -8.28
N VAL A 147 9.88 -5.71 -8.40
CA VAL A 147 10.79 -6.51 -9.24
C VAL A 147 10.91 -7.94 -8.73
N CYS A 148 11.06 -8.14 -7.42
CA CYS A 148 11.13 -9.48 -6.84
C CYS A 148 9.84 -10.28 -7.12
N LYS A 149 8.67 -9.64 -6.97
CA LYS A 149 7.37 -10.24 -7.26
C LYS A 149 7.24 -10.62 -8.74
N VAL A 150 7.51 -9.69 -9.65
CA VAL A 150 7.42 -9.94 -11.10
C VAL A 150 8.37 -11.05 -11.55
N LYS A 151 9.61 -11.07 -11.05
CA LYS A 151 10.59 -12.13 -11.35
C LYS A 151 10.19 -13.50 -10.79
N SER A 152 9.41 -13.55 -9.71
CA SER A 152 8.97 -14.81 -9.10
C SER A 152 7.81 -15.50 -9.84
N GLU A 153 7.12 -14.79 -10.73
CA GLU A 153 5.96 -15.28 -11.46
C GLU A 153 6.35 -16.21 -12.61
N GLU A 154 5.68 -17.37 -12.71
CA GLU A 154 5.95 -18.39 -13.73
C GLU A 154 5.42 -18.02 -15.11
N VAL A 155 4.45 -17.11 -15.19
CA VAL A 155 3.74 -16.81 -16.42
C VAL A 155 4.45 -15.71 -17.22
N VAL A 156 5.06 -16.12 -18.34
CA VAL A 156 5.71 -15.25 -19.32
C VAL A 156 4.68 -14.76 -20.32
N PHE A 157 4.00 -13.66 -20.00
CA PHE A 157 3.35 -12.85 -21.03
C PHE A 157 4.22 -11.65 -21.38
N ASN A 158 4.13 -11.16 -22.63
CA ASN A 158 4.66 -9.85 -23.05
C ASN A 158 3.86 -8.69 -22.41
N SER A 159 3.57 -8.79 -21.11
CA SER A 159 2.68 -7.89 -20.39
C SER A 159 3.42 -6.67 -19.83
N ILE A 160 2.67 -5.58 -19.65
CA ILE A 160 3.12 -4.40 -18.90
C ILE A 160 2.83 -4.69 -17.42
N GLY A 161 3.85 -4.55 -16.58
CA GLY A 161 3.65 -4.54 -15.14
C GLY A 161 3.16 -3.16 -14.74
N ILE A 162 2.17 -3.09 -13.87
CA ILE A 162 1.65 -1.82 -13.35
C ILE A 162 1.72 -1.84 -11.84
N LEU A 163 2.36 -0.82 -11.25
CA LEU A 163 2.30 -0.57 -9.82
C LEU A 163 1.37 0.61 -9.54
N ARG A 164 0.31 0.36 -8.77
CA ARG A 164 -0.68 1.38 -8.40
C ARG A 164 -0.66 1.66 -6.91
N LYS A 165 -0.64 2.94 -6.53
CA LYS A 165 -0.84 3.38 -5.14
C LYS A 165 -2.31 3.73 -4.95
N LEU A 166 -2.95 3.21 -3.90
CA LEU A 166 -4.37 3.50 -3.65
C LEU A 166 -4.64 4.88 -3.01
N PHE A 167 -3.62 5.57 -2.51
CA PHE A 167 -3.74 6.86 -1.80
C PHE A 167 -3.55 8.11 -2.69
N GLY A 168 -3.32 7.92 -3.98
CA GLY A 168 -3.22 8.96 -4.99
C GLY A 168 -3.32 8.29 -6.35
N CYS A 169 -4.03 8.90 -7.30
CA CYS A 169 -4.44 8.32 -8.59
C CYS A 169 -3.31 7.89 -9.54
N GLY A 170 -2.08 7.69 -9.07
CA GLY A 170 -0.93 7.42 -9.93
C GLY A 170 -0.69 5.94 -10.21
N ASN A 171 -0.34 5.70 -11.48
CA ASN A 171 0.04 4.40 -12.00
C ASN A 171 1.48 4.50 -12.53
N ALA A 172 2.37 3.63 -12.04
CA ALA A 172 3.68 3.46 -12.62
C ALA A 172 3.66 2.24 -13.55
N GLU A 173 3.99 2.46 -14.82
CA GLU A 173 3.96 1.41 -15.84
C GLU A 173 5.36 1.09 -16.34
N VAL A 174 5.72 -0.21 -16.32
CA VAL A 174 7.01 -0.67 -16.86
C VAL A 174 6.79 -1.99 -17.60
N LYS A 175 7.37 -2.12 -18.79
CA LYS A 175 7.37 -3.39 -19.53
C LYS A 175 7.99 -4.50 -18.68
N ARG A 176 7.37 -5.67 -18.63
CA ARG A 176 7.90 -6.82 -17.88
C ARG A 176 9.34 -7.14 -18.26
N SER A 177 9.68 -7.08 -19.55
CA SER A 177 11.05 -7.32 -20.05
C SER A 177 12.10 -6.41 -19.42
N LYS A 178 11.75 -5.16 -19.08
CA LYS A 178 12.63 -4.24 -18.36
C LYS A 178 12.71 -4.58 -16.87
N LEU A 179 11.58 -4.93 -16.24
CA LEU A 179 11.53 -5.30 -14.82
C LEU A 179 12.32 -6.59 -14.51
N VAL A 180 12.26 -7.59 -15.39
CA VAL A 180 13.01 -8.84 -15.22
C VAL A 180 14.48 -8.72 -15.64
N GLY A 181 14.84 -7.66 -16.38
CA GLY A 181 16.21 -7.38 -16.81
C GLY A 181 17.15 -6.98 -15.66
N GLY A 182 18.44 -6.83 -15.98
CA GLY A 182 19.49 -6.50 -15.00
C GLY A 182 19.26 -5.17 -14.26
N ASN A 183 18.65 -4.19 -14.94
CA ASN A 183 18.36 -2.86 -14.38
C ASN A 183 16.93 -2.72 -13.84
N GLY A 184 16.22 -3.82 -13.59
CA GLY A 184 14.79 -3.80 -13.25
C GLY A 184 14.44 -2.89 -12.07
N ILE A 185 15.24 -2.87 -11.01
CA ILE A 185 15.02 -2.00 -9.84
C ILE A 185 15.14 -0.52 -10.21
N LEU A 186 16.08 -0.18 -11.11
CA LEU A 186 16.30 1.20 -11.54
C LEU A 186 15.14 1.69 -12.42
N GLU A 187 14.73 0.87 -13.39
CA GLU A 187 13.57 1.16 -14.26
C GLU A 187 12.29 1.33 -13.43
N ALA A 188 12.06 0.45 -12.45
CA ALA A 188 10.96 0.59 -11.51
C ALA A 188 11.05 1.87 -10.66
N ALA A 189 12.24 2.22 -10.15
CA ALA A 189 12.44 3.41 -9.33
C ALA A 189 12.21 4.71 -10.12
N ILE A 190 12.60 4.73 -11.39
CA ILE A 190 12.36 5.86 -12.30
C ILE A 190 10.87 6.02 -12.56
N ALA A 191 10.17 4.95 -12.93
CA ALA A 191 8.73 5.00 -13.20
C ALA A 191 7.94 5.45 -11.96
N ILE A 192 8.16 4.80 -10.80
CA ILE A 192 7.46 5.14 -9.56
C ILE A 192 7.86 6.53 -9.08
N GLY A 193 9.14 6.89 -9.15
CA GLY A 193 9.64 8.19 -8.71
C GLY A 193 9.11 9.35 -9.56
N SER A 194 8.99 9.14 -10.87
CA SER A 194 8.37 10.12 -11.78
C SER A 194 6.92 10.36 -11.40
N GLU A 195 6.17 9.27 -11.19
CA GLU A 195 4.76 9.34 -10.84
C GLU A 195 4.53 10.01 -9.47
N VAL A 196 5.35 9.68 -8.47
CA VAL A 196 5.27 10.32 -7.14
C VAL A 196 5.56 11.82 -7.23
N ARG A 197 6.48 12.24 -8.10
CA ARG A 197 6.78 13.66 -8.31
C ARG A 197 5.61 14.36 -9.00
N HIS A 198 5.08 13.75 -10.06
CA HIS A 198 3.94 14.27 -10.80
C HIS A 198 2.72 14.48 -9.90
N LEU A 199 2.35 13.47 -9.09
CA LEU A 199 1.25 13.59 -8.13
C LEU A 199 1.45 14.66 -7.04
N LYS A 200 2.71 15.03 -6.75
CA LYS A 200 3.01 16.09 -5.79
C LYS A 200 2.69 17.47 -6.38
N ASP A 201 2.91 17.64 -7.67
CA ASP A 201 2.72 18.90 -8.37
C ASP A 201 1.27 19.03 -8.89
N GLU A 202 0.71 17.95 -9.45
CA GLU A 202 -0.63 17.92 -10.06
C GLU A 202 -1.46 16.70 -9.62
N ALA A 203 -1.92 16.69 -8.37
CA ALA A 203 -2.55 15.52 -7.73
C ALA A 203 -3.82 14.96 -8.41
N LEU A 204 -4.52 15.76 -9.22
CA LEU A 204 -5.76 15.39 -9.92
C LEU A 204 -5.63 15.44 -11.45
N GLU A 205 -4.42 15.56 -11.98
CA GLU A 205 -4.19 15.43 -13.42
C GLU A 205 -4.43 13.98 -13.87
N GLY A 206 -5.11 13.79 -15.00
CA GLY A 206 -5.47 12.47 -15.54
C GLY A 206 -6.53 11.68 -14.75
N ALA A 207 -7.03 12.23 -13.64
CA ALA A 207 -8.02 11.59 -12.78
C ALA A 207 -9.34 11.28 -13.52
N GLU A 208 -9.64 11.99 -14.60
CA GLU A 208 -10.81 11.79 -15.46
C GLU A 208 -10.88 10.37 -16.06
N THR A 209 -9.72 9.72 -16.23
CA THR A 209 -9.60 8.38 -16.84
C THR A 209 -9.39 7.25 -15.83
N LEU A 210 -9.51 7.56 -14.54
CA LEU A 210 -9.09 6.65 -13.48
C LEU A 210 -9.87 5.32 -13.49
N MET A 211 -11.20 5.37 -13.62
CA MET A 211 -12.02 4.16 -13.53
C MET A 211 -12.00 3.35 -14.82
N SER A 212 -11.98 4.04 -15.97
CA SER A 212 -11.79 3.42 -17.28
C SER A 212 -10.46 2.66 -17.34
N ASN A 213 -9.35 3.28 -16.93
CA ASN A 213 -8.04 2.61 -16.85
C ASN A 213 -8.06 1.41 -15.89
N PHE A 214 -8.66 1.56 -14.70
CA PHE A 214 -8.78 0.45 -13.75
C PHE A 214 -9.54 -0.75 -14.35
N THR A 215 -10.64 -0.46 -15.03
CA THR A 215 -11.45 -1.47 -15.73
C THR A 215 -10.65 -2.13 -16.83
N GLU A 216 -9.96 -1.34 -17.66
CA GLU A 216 -9.11 -1.85 -18.72
C GLU A 216 -8.04 -2.78 -18.15
N PHE A 217 -7.39 -2.43 -17.03
CA PHE A 217 -6.40 -3.28 -16.38
C PHE A 217 -7.00 -4.55 -15.79
N ALA A 218 -8.17 -4.46 -15.17
CA ALA A 218 -8.89 -5.61 -14.62
C ALA A 218 -9.38 -6.57 -15.71
N THR A 219 -9.72 -6.06 -16.91
CA THR A 219 -10.28 -6.84 -18.01
C THR A 219 -9.22 -7.39 -18.98
N LEU A 220 -8.11 -6.69 -19.20
CA LEU A 220 -7.07 -7.09 -20.16
C LEU A 220 -6.06 -8.11 -19.61
N GLY A 221 -6.22 -8.60 -18.38
CA GLY A 221 -5.26 -9.54 -17.78
C GLY A 221 -3.85 -8.97 -17.64
N LYS A 222 -3.70 -7.63 -17.64
CA LYS A 222 -2.43 -6.95 -17.39
C LYS A 222 -1.99 -7.24 -15.94
N HIS A 223 -0.69 -7.46 -15.73
CA HIS A 223 -0.17 -7.83 -14.42
C HIS A 223 -0.08 -6.59 -13.51
N MET A 224 -1.12 -6.38 -12.73
CA MET A 224 -1.23 -5.25 -11.82
C MET A 224 -0.84 -5.66 -10.40
N THR A 225 -0.03 -4.82 -9.76
CA THR A 225 0.30 -4.93 -8.33
C THR A 225 -0.15 -3.65 -7.65
N ILE A 226 -0.91 -3.81 -6.56
CA ILE A 226 -1.48 -2.69 -5.82
C ILE A 226 -0.73 -2.53 -4.49
N ILE A 227 -0.35 -1.30 -4.15
CA ILE A 227 0.20 -0.98 -2.83
C ILE A 227 -0.94 -0.50 -1.91
N ALA A 228 -1.18 -1.27 -0.86
CA ALA A 228 -2.05 -0.94 0.26
C ALA A 228 -1.23 -0.38 1.43
N GLY A 229 -1.85 0.48 2.24
CA GLY A 229 -1.21 1.07 3.41
C GLY A 229 -0.17 2.16 3.11
N SER A 230 0.36 2.73 4.18
CA SER A 230 1.45 3.70 4.17
C SER A 230 2.11 3.72 5.55
N PRO A 231 3.45 3.79 5.65
CA PRO A 231 4.13 3.99 6.92
C PRO A 231 3.72 5.26 7.66
N THR A 232 3.20 6.26 6.94
CA THR A 232 2.71 7.51 7.53
C THR A 232 1.39 7.35 8.29
N LEU A 233 0.72 6.20 8.19
CA LEU A 233 -0.50 5.92 8.96
C LEU A 233 -0.18 5.63 10.42
N GLN A 234 1.05 5.23 10.75
CA GLN A 234 1.52 5.00 12.12
C GLN A 234 0.57 4.10 12.90
N VAL A 235 0.34 2.89 12.39
CA VAL A 235 -0.67 1.97 12.93
C VAL A 235 -0.27 1.55 14.34
N TYR A 236 1.03 1.36 14.59
CA TYR A 236 1.55 0.94 15.88
C TYR A 236 1.49 2.01 16.97
N GLU A 237 1.18 3.27 16.61
CA GLU A 237 0.93 4.34 17.58
C GLU A 237 -0.49 4.32 18.17
N THR A 238 -1.33 3.38 17.74
CA THR A 238 -2.70 3.25 18.25
C THR A 238 -2.72 2.51 19.58
N ASP A 239 -2.91 3.22 20.69
CA ASP A 239 -3.02 2.62 22.03
C ASP A 239 -4.41 2.83 22.62
N PHE A 240 -5.13 1.74 22.87
CA PHE A 240 -6.48 1.76 23.48
C PHE A 240 -6.48 1.76 25.01
N GLY A 241 -5.30 1.74 25.63
CA GLY A 241 -5.10 1.70 27.10
C GLY A 241 -4.48 0.40 27.58
N TRP A 242 -4.21 -0.53 26.67
CA TRP A 242 -3.55 -1.81 26.94
C TRP A 242 -2.15 -1.89 26.34
N GLY A 243 -1.64 -0.78 25.80
CA GLY A 243 -0.37 -0.70 25.09
C GLY A 243 -0.53 -0.76 23.57
N LYS A 244 0.57 -0.43 22.89
CA LYS A 244 0.67 -0.44 21.43
C LYS A 244 0.45 -1.85 20.84
N PRO A 245 -0.12 -1.97 19.62
CA PRO A 245 -0.39 -3.25 18.99
C PRO A 245 0.89 -4.09 18.88
N MET A 246 0.79 -5.40 19.12
CA MET A 246 1.92 -6.30 18.93
C MET A 246 2.20 -6.58 17.45
N ARG A 247 1.14 -6.58 16.63
CA ARG A 247 1.21 -6.85 15.19
C ARG A 247 0.01 -6.20 14.51
N SER A 248 0.22 -5.66 13.31
CA SER A 248 -0.82 -5.16 12.42
C SER A 248 -0.80 -5.91 11.10
N GLU A 249 -1.97 -6.24 10.55
CA GLU A 249 -2.10 -7.08 9.37
C GLU A 249 -3.19 -6.55 8.43
N VAL A 250 -2.85 -6.38 7.15
CA VAL A 250 -3.78 -5.92 6.12
C VAL A 250 -4.37 -7.14 5.41
N VAL A 251 -5.47 -7.66 5.95
CA VAL A 251 -5.96 -9.00 5.58
C VAL A 251 -6.42 -9.12 4.12
N HIS A 252 -6.95 -8.05 3.53
CA HIS A 252 -7.47 -8.04 2.15
C HIS A 252 -6.38 -8.15 1.06
N VAL A 253 -5.10 -8.09 1.43
CA VAL A 253 -3.98 -8.29 0.50
C VAL A 253 -3.97 -9.70 -0.09
N ASP A 254 -4.50 -10.68 0.64
CA ASP A 254 -4.47 -12.10 0.27
C ASP A 254 -5.16 -12.42 -1.06
N ASN A 255 -6.19 -11.65 -1.42
CA ASN A 255 -7.02 -11.91 -2.61
C ASN A 255 -6.67 -11.06 -3.84
N SER A 256 -5.85 -10.02 -3.67
CA SER A 256 -5.71 -8.95 -4.67
C SER A 256 -4.35 -8.91 -5.35
N GLY A 257 -3.43 -9.83 -4.99
CA GLY A 257 -2.04 -9.77 -5.44
C GLY A 257 -1.34 -8.48 -5.01
N SER A 258 -1.84 -7.85 -3.94
CA SER A 258 -1.37 -6.57 -3.42
C SER A 258 -0.11 -6.74 -2.56
N ILE A 259 0.52 -5.62 -2.25
CA ILE A 259 1.57 -5.49 -1.24
C ILE A 259 1.07 -4.48 -0.22
N SER A 260 1.24 -4.77 1.06
CA SER A 260 1.02 -3.80 2.14
C SER A 260 2.32 -3.16 2.57
N LEU A 261 2.26 -1.86 2.86
CA LEU A 261 3.33 -1.12 3.52
C LEU A 261 2.81 -0.51 4.82
N SER A 262 3.56 -0.71 5.90
CA SER A 262 3.29 -0.11 7.21
C SER A 262 4.56 0.36 7.89
N ASP A 263 4.37 1.18 8.92
CA ASP A 263 5.40 1.44 9.93
C ASP A 263 5.75 0.16 10.67
N CYS A 264 6.83 0.19 11.43
CA CYS A 264 7.27 -0.92 12.26
C CYS A 264 7.21 -0.52 13.74
N ARG A 265 6.80 -1.46 14.59
CA ARG A 265 6.59 -1.23 16.03
C ARG A 265 7.83 -0.75 16.78
N ASP A 266 8.99 -1.35 16.50
CA ASP A 266 10.11 -1.32 17.45
C ASP A 266 11.18 -0.23 17.15
N LYS A 267 11.24 0.30 15.92
CA LYS A 267 12.22 1.36 15.56
C LYS A 267 11.74 2.24 14.41
N GLU A 268 11.92 3.54 14.58
CA GLU A 268 11.70 4.54 13.53
C GLU A 268 12.54 4.24 12.27
N GLY A 269 11.97 4.57 11.11
CA GLY A 269 12.66 4.44 9.82
C GLY A 269 12.70 3.02 9.24
N ARG A 270 12.22 2.00 9.97
CA ARG A 270 11.98 0.65 9.43
C ARG A 270 10.63 0.60 8.73
N ILE A 271 10.52 -0.27 7.72
CA ILE A 271 9.27 -0.50 7.00
C ILE A 271 8.91 -1.97 7.02
N GLU A 272 7.67 -2.23 7.36
CA GLU A 272 7.02 -3.53 7.21
C GLU A 272 6.41 -3.63 5.81
N VAL A 273 6.75 -4.72 5.11
CA VAL A 273 6.21 -5.08 3.80
C VAL A 273 5.48 -6.41 3.94
N GLY A 274 4.16 -6.39 3.84
CA GLY A 274 3.34 -7.61 3.89
C GLY A 274 2.84 -8.01 2.51
N LEU A 275 2.91 -9.29 2.18
CA LEU A 275 2.36 -9.83 0.93
C LEU A 275 1.91 -11.29 1.11
N ALA A 276 1.03 -11.73 0.22
CA ALA A 276 0.56 -13.11 0.16
C ALA A 276 0.77 -13.64 -1.25
N LEU A 277 1.46 -14.77 -1.38
CA LEU A 277 1.76 -15.45 -2.63
C LEU A 277 1.54 -16.95 -2.46
N GLN A 278 1.36 -17.67 -3.56
CA GLN A 278 1.37 -19.13 -3.54
C GLN A 278 2.72 -19.62 -3.01
N LYS A 279 2.73 -20.71 -2.24
CA LYS A 279 3.94 -21.22 -1.57
C LYS A 279 5.15 -21.39 -2.51
N ILE A 280 4.93 -21.90 -3.72
CA ILE A 280 6.01 -22.10 -4.72
C ILE A 280 6.56 -20.75 -5.20
N GLN A 281 5.68 -19.81 -5.56
CA GLN A 281 6.06 -18.47 -5.98
C GLN A 281 6.79 -17.73 -4.85
N PHE A 282 6.30 -17.87 -3.62
CA PHE A 282 6.90 -17.23 -2.45
C PHE A 282 8.34 -17.69 -2.20
N ASN A 283 8.64 -18.98 -2.36
CA ASN A 283 10.01 -19.47 -2.24
C ASN A 283 10.94 -18.83 -3.30
N LYS A 284 10.48 -18.70 -4.55
CA LYS A 284 11.22 -17.99 -5.61
C LYS A 284 11.42 -16.52 -5.26
N PHE A 285 10.35 -15.85 -4.84
CA PHE A 285 10.37 -14.45 -4.39
C PHE A 285 11.40 -14.24 -3.29
N ARG A 286 11.41 -15.10 -2.28
CA ARG A 286 12.35 -15.02 -1.16
C ARG A 286 13.79 -15.11 -1.63
N THR A 287 14.13 -16.10 -2.46
CA THR A 287 15.50 -16.25 -3.00
C THR A 287 15.93 -15.00 -3.76
N ILE A 288 15.07 -14.49 -4.66
CA ILE A 288 15.36 -13.29 -5.45
C ILE A 288 15.56 -12.06 -4.54
N LEU A 289 14.71 -11.91 -3.52
CA LEU A 289 14.83 -10.82 -2.56
C LEU A 289 16.15 -10.91 -1.79
N GLU A 290 16.48 -12.09 -1.25
CA GLU A 290 17.73 -12.32 -0.51
C GLU A 290 18.97 -12.00 -1.35
N ASP A 291 18.98 -12.36 -2.63
CA ASP A 291 20.10 -12.08 -3.53
C ASP A 291 20.28 -10.57 -3.76
N HIS A 292 19.19 -9.85 -4.01
CA HIS A 292 19.23 -8.39 -4.13
C HIS A 292 19.65 -7.72 -2.81
N LEU A 293 19.14 -8.20 -1.66
CA LEU A 293 19.52 -7.64 -0.37
C LEU A 293 21.00 -7.86 -0.05
N LYS A 294 21.57 -9.02 -0.42
CA LYS A 294 23.01 -9.28 -0.29
C LYS A 294 23.82 -8.31 -1.15
N GLU A 295 23.46 -8.13 -2.42
CA GLU A 295 24.12 -7.19 -3.33
C GLU A 295 24.13 -5.76 -2.76
N ILE A 296 22.98 -5.30 -2.26
CA ILE A 296 22.83 -3.94 -1.69
C ILE A 296 23.58 -3.82 -0.35
N SER A 297 23.64 -4.89 0.45
CA SER A 297 24.27 -4.84 1.78
C SER A 297 25.79 -4.64 1.72
N VAL A 298 26.44 -5.14 0.67
CA VAL A 298 27.88 -5.04 0.41
C VAL A 298 28.25 -3.70 -0.27
N PHE A 299 27.25 -2.94 -0.71
CA PHE A 299 27.44 -1.62 -1.29
C PHE A 299 27.70 -0.59 -0.18
N ASP A 300 28.87 0.04 -0.22
CA ASP A 300 29.32 1.05 0.74
C ASP A 300 28.97 2.49 0.33
#